data_AF-A0A377WF80-F1
#
_entry.id   AF-A0A377WF80-F1
#
_cell.length_a   1.000
_cell.length_b   1.000
_cell.length_c   1.000
_cell.angle_alpha   90.00
_cell.angle_beta   90.00
_cell.angle_gamma   90.00
#
_symmetry.space_group_name_H-M   'P 1'
#
loop_
_entity.id
_entity.type
_entity.pdbx_description
1 polymer ?
#
loop_
_entity_poly.entity_id
_entity_poly.type
_entity_poly.pdbx_seq_one_letter_code
_entity_poly.pdbx_strand_id
1 'polypeptide(L)'
;MGKAVIAIHGGAGAISRAQMTPERGARVCGGAVDYRRKRAEMLAAGASALDAVTEAVRLLEECPLFNAGMGAVFTRDQTHELDACVMDGYSLQAGAVAGVKHLRNPVAGGASGAGEESARITDREGAENFAISHGMARVDNDLFSTPERLLQLQEAKAGGEIILDHHAAPLDERQKMGTVGAVALDLAGNLAAATSTGGMTNKLPGRVGDSPLPGAGCYAQ
;
A
#
# COMPACT_ATOMS: atom_id res chain seq x y z
N MET A 1 6.20 -22.33 -22.85
CA MET A 1 6.36 -21.79 -21.49
C MET A 1 5.88 -20.37 -21.49
N GLY A 2 4.88 -20.04 -20.66
CA GLY A 2 4.38 -18.67 -20.51
C GLY A 2 5.46 -17.75 -19.96
N LYS A 3 5.39 -16.46 -20.29
CA LYS A 3 6.28 -15.44 -19.70
C LYS A 3 5.64 -14.95 -18.41
N ALA A 4 6.28 -15.23 -17.27
CA ALA A 4 5.91 -14.59 -16.02
C ALA A 4 6.43 -13.14 -15.98
N VAL A 5 5.65 -12.23 -15.39
CA VAL A 5 6.01 -10.82 -15.30
C VAL A 5 5.42 -10.21 -14.04
N ILE A 6 6.14 -9.25 -13.45
CA ILE A 6 5.65 -8.41 -12.35
C ILE A 6 5.94 -6.95 -12.64
N ALA A 7 4.97 -6.09 -12.35
CA ALA A 7 5.12 -4.65 -12.30
C ALA A 7 4.76 -4.14 -10.91
N ILE A 8 5.46 -3.10 -10.45
CA ILE A 8 5.22 -2.44 -9.16
C ILE A 8 5.17 -0.92 -9.36
N HIS A 9 4.44 -0.21 -8.51
CA HIS A 9 4.49 1.25 -8.42
C HIS A 9 4.64 1.73 -6.98
N GLY A 10 5.28 2.90 -6.83
CA GLY A 10 5.47 3.61 -5.56
C GLY A 10 4.62 4.88 -5.44
N GLY A 11 3.58 4.98 -6.26
CA GLY A 11 2.69 6.15 -6.36
C GLY A 11 3.03 7.05 -7.54
N ALA A 12 2.07 7.91 -7.88
CA ALA A 12 2.17 8.87 -8.97
C ALA A 12 2.33 10.29 -8.41
N GLY A 13 3.14 11.12 -9.08
CA GLY A 13 3.40 12.51 -8.70
C GLY A 13 4.73 13.02 -9.28
N ALA A 14 4.89 14.35 -9.38
CA ALA A 14 6.11 14.96 -9.88
C ALA A 14 7.23 14.92 -8.82
N ILE A 15 8.00 13.84 -8.78
CA ILE A 15 9.22 13.81 -7.96
C ILE A 15 10.19 14.88 -8.48
N SER A 16 10.40 15.93 -7.70
CA SER A 16 11.38 16.95 -8.06
C SER A 16 12.79 16.35 -7.99
N ARG A 17 13.40 16.16 -9.15
CA ARG A 17 14.81 15.73 -9.28
C ARG A 17 15.77 16.63 -8.50
N ALA A 18 15.36 17.87 -8.21
CA ALA A 18 16.13 18.84 -7.42
C ALA A 18 16.09 18.61 -5.90
N GLN A 19 15.10 17.87 -5.38
CA GLN A 19 15.00 17.52 -3.95
C GLN A 19 15.37 16.05 -3.67
N MET A 20 15.53 15.22 -4.71
CA MET A 20 16.17 13.91 -4.58
C MET A 20 17.68 14.07 -4.49
N THR A 21 18.23 13.96 -3.29
CA THR A 21 19.65 13.66 -3.13
C THR A 21 19.96 12.36 -3.88
N PRO A 22 21.11 12.24 -4.56
CA PRO A 22 21.53 11.02 -5.25
C PRO A 22 21.39 9.76 -4.38
N GLU A 23 21.67 9.86 -3.08
CA GLU A 23 21.60 8.78 -2.10
C GLU A 23 20.15 8.34 -1.83
N ARG A 24 19.24 9.28 -1.63
CA ARG A 24 17.80 8.99 -1.46
C ARG A 24 17.20 8.41 -2.75
N GLY A 25 17.55 8.97 -3.91
CA GLY A 25 17.14 8.43 -5.21
C GLY A 25 17.68 7.01 -5.44
N ALA A 26 18.95 6.75 -5.12
CA ALA A 26 19.53 5.41 -5.19
C ALA A 26 18.88 4.42 -4.22
N ARG A 27 18.48 4.86 -3.01
CA ARG A 27 17.75 4.01 -2.05
C ARG A 27 16.34 3.66 -2.54
N VAL A 28 15.59 4.63 -3.07
CA VAL A 28 14.24 4.41 -3.63
C VAL A 28 14.32 3.50 -4.86
N CYS A 29 15.15 3.88 -5.84
CA CYS A 29 15.29 3.14 -7.10
C CYS A 29 15.93 1.77 -6.88
N GLY A 30 16.96 1.67 -6.03
CA GLY A 30 17.62 0.42 -5.69
C GLY A 30 16.68 -0.55 -4.97
N GLY A 31 15.95 -0.06 -3.95
CA GLY A 31 14.95 -0.86 -3.25
C GLY A 31 13.85 -1.36 -4.18
N ALA A 32 13.25 -0.48 -4.99
CA ALA A 32 12.21 -0.87 -5.94
C ALA A 32 12.72 -1.87 -7.01
N VAL A 33 13.93 -1.68 -7.53
CA VAL A 33 14.54 -2.60 -8.49
C VAL A 33 14.80 -3.96 -7.86
N ASP A 34 15.32 -4.01 -6.62
CA ASP A 34 15.56 -5.26 -5.91
C ASP A 34 14.26 -5.97 -5.53
N TYR A 35 13.23 -5.24 -5.10
CA TYR A 35 11.91 -5.82 -4.78
C TYR A 35 11.29 -6.43 -6.03
N ARG A 36 11.31 -5.71 -7.16
CA ARG A 36 10.84 -6.23 -8.45
C ARG A 36 11.64 -7.46 -8.88
N ARG A 37 12.97 -7.40 -8.81
CA ARG A 37 13.86 -8.48 -9.25
C ARG A 37 13.62 -9.76 -8.46
N LYS A 38 13.61 -9.68 -7.13
CA LYS A 38 13.35 -10.85 -6.25
C LYS A 38 11.98 -11.46 -6.51
N ARG A 39 10.98 -10.67 -6.90
CA ARG A 39 9.64 -11.20 -7.23
C ARG A 39 9.56 -11.81 -8.60
N ALA A 40 10.29 -11.26 -9.58
CA ALA A 40 10.50 -11.94 -10.85
C ALA A 40 11.18 -13.31 -10.65
N GLU A 41 12.16 -13.40 -9.74
CA GLU A 41 12.80 -14.66 -9.35
C GLU A 41 11.81 -15.62 -8.68
N MET A 42 10.94 -15.14 -7.78
CA MET A 42 9.86 -15.95 -7.17
C MET A 42 8.90 -16.53 -8.22
N LEU A 43 8.42 -15.71 -9.15
CA LEU A 43 7.54 -16.16 -10.23
C LEU A 43 8.25 -17.16 -11.15
N ALA A 44 9.53 -16.94 -11.46
CA ALA A 44 10.34 -17.86 -12.25
C ALA A 44 10.55 -19.21 -11.53
N ALA A 45 10.53 -19.23 -10.20
CA ALA A 45 10.58 -20.43 -9.37
C ALA A 45 9.21 -21.13 -9.21
N GLY A 46 8.14 -20.60 -9.82
CA GLY A 46 6.80 -21.20 -9.78
C GLY A 46 5.89 -20.70 -8.67
N ALA A 47 6.22 -19.59 -8.00
CA ALA A 47 5.29 -18.94 -7.07
C ALA A 47 4.05 -18.41 -7.81
N SER A 48 2.92 -18.33 -7.10
CA SER A 48 1.68 -17.80 -7.65
C SER A 48 1.76 -16.28 -7.89
N ALA A 49 0.92 -15.77 -8.80
CA ALA A 49 0.81 -14.32 -9.01
C ALA A 49 0.39 -13.61 -7.71
N LEU A 50 -0.52 -14.22 -6.94
CA LEU A 50 -1.05 -13.70 -5.68
C LEU A 50 0.05 -13.53 -4.62
N ASP A 51 0.91 -14.54 -4.44
CA ASP A 51 2.03 -14.47 -3.49
C ASP A 51 3.04 -13.39 -3.92
N ALA A 52 3.30 -13.30 -5.22
CA ALA A 52 4.27 -12.34 -5.76
C ALA A 52 3.82 -10.88 -5.56
N VAL A 53 2.55 -10.55 -5.82
CA VAL A 53 2.03 -9.18 -5.60
C VAL A 53 1.93 -8.84 -4.12
N THR A 54 1.50 -9.80 -3.28
CA THR A 54 1.39 -9.61 -1.84
C THR A 54 2.75 -9.31 -1.22
N GLU A 55 3.77 -10.11 -1.55
CA GLU A 55 5.13 -9.88 -1.03
C GLU A 55 5.77 -8.62 -1.63
N ALA A 56 5.51 -8.27 -2.90
CA ALA A 56 5.95 -7.01 -3.49
C ALA A 56 5.42 -5.81 -2.70
N VAL A 57 4.10 -5.75 -2.47
CA VAL A 57 3.47 -4.65 -1.73
C VAL A 57 3.89 -4.65 -0.27
N ARG A 58 4.05 -5.82 0.36
CA ARG A 58 4.55 -5.90 1.74
C ARG A 58 5.92 -5.23 1.91
N LEU A 59 6.86 -5.44 0.99
CA LEU A 59 8.15 -4.72 1.08
C LEU A 59 8.05 -3.23 0.74
N LEU A 60 7.07 -2.82 -0.06
CA LEU A 60 6.79 -1.41 -0.27
C LEU A 60 6.22 -0.77 1.01
N GLU A 61 5.36 -1.49 1.75
CA GLU A 61 4.87 -1.08 3.08
C GLU A 61 5.97 -1.01 4.14
N GLU A 62 7.03 -1.82 4.02
CA GLU A 62 8.18 -1.75 4.93
C GLU A 62 9.13 -0.58 4.63
N CYS A 63 8.98 0.07 3.47
CA CYS A 63 9.85 1.15 3.05
C CYS A 63 9.23 2.50 3.46
N PRO A 64 9.84 3.24 4.43
CA PRO A 64 9.27 4.46 5.01
C PRO A 64 9.18 5.64 4.03
N LEU A 65 9.65 5.43 2.80
CA LEU A 65 9.65 6.44 1.77
C LEU A 65 8.30 6.47 1.03
N PHE A 66 7.53 5.37 1.00
CA PHE A 66 6.23 5.29 0.34
C PHE A 66 5.09 5.61 1.30
N ASN A 67 3.91 5.96 0.76
CA ASN A 67 2.71 6.20 1.57
C ASN A 67 1.89 4.92 1.74
N ALA A 68 2.46 3.91 2.40
CA ALA A 68 1.78 2.67 2.75
C ALA A 68 2.53 2.00 3.91
N GLY A 69 1.84 1.42 4.89
CA GLY A 69 2.49 0.85 6.08
C GLY A 69 3.41 1.86 6.77
N MET A 70 4.68 1.52 6.92
CA MET A 70 5.72 2.42 7.43
C MET A 70 5.83 3.66 6.52
N GLY A 71 5.76 4.87 7.09
CA GLY A 71 5.77 6.10 6.29
C GLY A 71 4.41 6.49 5.74
N ALA A 72 3.33 5.86 6.20
CA ALA A 72 1.97 6.30 5.96
C ALA A 72 1.74 7.73 6.44
N VAL A 73 0.92 8.47 5.70
CA VAL A 73 0.49 9.82 6.08
C VAL A 73 -0.35 9.82 7.35
N PHE A 74 -0.43 10.99 7.99
CA PHE A 74 -1.26 11.19 9.16
C PHE A 74 -2.68 11.65 8.79
N THR A 75 -3.65 11.15 9.53
CA THR A 75 -4.99 11.73 9.65
C THR A 75 -4.94 13.10 10.33
N ARG A 76 -6.05 13.83 10.27
CA ARG A 76 -6.23 15.10 11.01
C ARG A 76 -5.97 14.96 12.51
N ASP A 77 -6.26 13.80 13.08
CA ASP A 77 -6.12 13.53 14.52
C ASP A 77 -4.73 13.00 14.89
N GLN A 78 -3.75 13.12 13.97
CA GLN A 78 -2.37 12.65 14.15
C GLN A 78 -2.25 11.14 14.42
N THR A 79 -3.17 10.36 13.85
CA THR A 79 -3.10 8.88 13.82
C THR A 79 -2.95 8.38 12.39
N HIS A 80 -2.59 7.11 12.21
CA HIS A 80 -2.53 6.44 10.92
C HIS A 80 -3.73 5.51 10.74
N GLU A 81 -4.29 5.51 9.54
CA GLU A 81 -5.39 4.63 9.12
C GLU A 81 -5.03 4.09 7.75
N LEU A 82 -4.83 2.77 7.66
CA LEU A 82 -4.24 2.12 6.50
C LEU A 82 -5.29 1.32 5.74
N ASP A 83 -5.18 1.34 4.43
CA ASP A 83 -6.10 0.66 3.51
C ASP A 83 -5.30 -0.24 2.57
N ALA A 84 -5.77 -1.46 2.32
CA ALA A 84 -5.19 -2.34 1.31
C ALA A 84 -6.21 -3.28 0.69
N CYS A 85 -5.93 -3.73 -0.53
CA CYS A 85 -6.70 -4.74 -1.24
C CYS A 85 -5.75 -5.68 -1.99
N VAL A 86 -6.16 -6.94 -2.11
CA VAL A 86 -5.54 -7.92 -2.99
C VAL A 86 -6.64 -8.70 -3.71
N MET A 87 -6.38 -9.06 -4.98
CA MET A 87 -7.31 -9.81 -5.80
C MET A 87 -6.58 -10.88 -6.61
N ASP A 88 -7.10 -12.10 -6.56
CA ASP A 88 -6.72 -13.20 -7.45
C ASP A 88 -7.62 -13.20 -8.68
N GLY A 89 -7.02 -13.06 -9.87
CA GLY A 89 -7.74 -13.04 -11.14
C GLY A 89 -8.23 -14.40 -11.60
N TYR A 90 -7.67 -15.50 -11.10
CA TYR A 90 -8.15 -16.84 -11.45
C TYR A 90 -9.48 -17.15 -10.77
N SER A 91 -9.55 -16.97 -9.45
CA SER A 91 -10.73 -17.30 -8.64
C SER A 91 -11.70 -16.11 -8.45
N LEU A 92 -11.31 -14.91 -8.91
CA LEU A 92 -11.97 -13.62 -8.66
C LEU A 92 -12.18 -13.30 -7.18
N GLN A 93 -11.45 -13.99 -6.30
CA GLN A 93 -11.47 -13.74 -4.87
C GLN A 93 -10.68 -12.47 -4.57
N ALA A 94 -11.25 -11.62 -3.72
CA ALA A 94 -10.62 -10.40 -3.26
C ALA A 94 -10.73 -10.31 -1.74
N GLY A 95 -9.68 -9.78 -1.13
CA GLY A 95 -9.65 -9.47 0.30
C GLY A 95 -9.11 -8.06 0.51
N ALA A 96 -9.76 -7.32 1.39
CA ALA A 96 -9.45 -5.92 1.63
C ALA A 96 -9.59 -5.55 3.11
N VAL A 97 -8.78 -4.59 3.54
CA VAL A 97 -8.87 -3.97 4.86
C VAL A 97 -8.92 -2.46 4.70
N ALA A 98 -9.76 -1.80 5.48
CA ALA A 98 -9.93 -0.34 5.43
C ALA A 98 -9.83 0.28 6.82
N GLY A 99 -9.02 1.33 6.91
CA GLY A 99 -8.80 2.13 8.09
C GLY A 99 -8.05 1.44 9.23
N VAL A 100 -7.39 0.30 9.00
CA VAL A 100 -6.69 -0.44 10.06
C VAL A 100 -5.55 0.39 10.64
N LYS A 101 -5.35 0.30 11.95
CA LYS A 101 -4.41 1.07 12.77
C LYS A 101 -3.33 0.21 13.40
N HIS A 102 -3.56 -1.10 13.49
CA HIS A 102 -2.76 -2.02 14.31
C HIS A 102 -2.21 -3.22 13.55
N LEU A 103 -2.25 -3.20 12.21
CA LEU A 103 -1.63 -4.22 11.35
C LEU A 103 -0.42 -3.61 10.67
N ARG A 104 0.77 -4.18 10.93
CA ARG A 104 2.03 -3.71 10.31
C ARG A 104 1.96 -3.70 8.79
N ASN A 105 1.40 -4.76 8.22
CA ASN A 105 1.27 -4.97 6.78
C ASN A 105 -0.19 -5.16 6.39
N PRO A 106 -0.91 -4.06 6.07
CA PRO A 106 -2.30 -4.11 5.63
C PRO A 106 -2.55 -5.07 4.46
N VAL A 107 -1.63 -5.17 3.48
CA VAL A 107 -1.79 -6.09 2.34
C VAL A 107 -1.85 -7.55 2.78
N ALA A 108 -1.09 -7.94 3.80
CA ALA A 108 -1.14 -9.29 4.36
C ALA A 108 -2.46 -9.54 5.09
N GLY A 109 -3.02 -8.51 5.75
CA GLY A 109 -4.36 -8.55 6.32
C GLY A 109 -5.43 -8.81 5.24
N GLY A 110 -5.37 -8.07 4.13
CA GLY A 110 -6.25 -8.30 2.98
C GLY A 110 -6.10 -9.71 2.40
N ALA A 111 -4.87 -10.19 2.21
CA ALA A 111 -4.60 -11.54 1.69
C ALA A 111 -5.14 -12.64 2.59
N SER A 112 -5.05 -12.49 3.91
CA SER A 112 -5.60 -13.46 4.86
C SER A 112 -7.12 -13.61 4.76
N GLY A 113 -7.84 -12.56 4.34
CA GLY A 113 -9.29 -12.56 4.20
C GLY A 113 -9.82 -12.96 2.82
N ALA A 114 -8.97 -13.02 1.78
CA ALA A 114 -9.42 -13.23 0.39
C ALA A 114 -10.12 -14.58 0.17
N GLY A 115 -9.77 -15.62 0.94
CA GLY A 115 -10.37 -16.95 0.85
C GLY A 115 -11.59 -17.18 1.76
N GLU A 116 -11.90 -16.24 2.66
CA GLU A 116 -12.95 -16.43 3.67
C GLU A 116 -14.18 -15.55 3.40
N GLU A 117 -15.34 -16.19 3.23
CA GLU A 117 -16.59 -15.51 2.88
C GLU A 117 -17.00 -14.45 3.92
N SER A 118 -16.66 -14.69 5.20
CA SER A 118 -16.90 -13.79 6.33
C SER A 118 -15.96 -12.59 6.42
N ALA A 119 -14.83 -12.56 5.70
CA ALA A 119 -13.76 -11.58 5.87
C ALA A 119 -13.65 -10.56 4.72
N ARG A 120 -14.53 -10.63 3.72
CA ARG A 120 -14.37 -9.88 2.46
C ARG A 120 -14.43 -8.36 2.62
N ILE A 121 -15.30 -7.86 3.50
CA ILE A 121 -15.38 -6.44 3.90
C ILE A 121 -15.90 -6.38 5.33
N THR A 122 -15.00 -6.18 6.30
CA THR A 122 -15.34 -5.98 7.70
C THR A 122 -15.09 -4.51 8.09
N ASP A 123 -15.71 -4.08 9.19
CA ASP A 123 -15.33 -2.80 9.80
C ASP A 123 -13.86 -2.84 10.28
N ARG A 124 -13.31 -1.66 10.57
CA ARG A 124 -11.89 -1.49 10.93
C ARG A 124 -11.43 -2.45 12.03
N GLU A 125 -12.18 -2.50 13.12
CA GLU A 125 -11.82 -3.32 14.29
C GLU A 125 -12.04 -4.81 14.00
N GLY A 126 -13.10 -5.18 13.28
CA GLY A 126 -13.32 -6.54 12.81
C GLY A 126 -12.19 -7.04 11.92
N ALA A 127 -11.68 -6.20 11.01
CA ALA A 127 -10.56 -6.55 10.12
C ALA A 127 -9.28 -6.84 10.91
N GLU A 128 -8.98 -6.01 11.92
CA GLU A 128 -7.83 -6.21 12.79
C GLU A 128 -7.97 -7.46 13.64
N ASN A 129 -9.11 -7.64 14.29
CA ASN A 129 -9.36 -8.80 15.16
C ASN A 129 -9.29 -10.10 14.38
N PHE A 130 -9.83 -10.12 13.16
CA PHE A 130 -9.73 -11.26 12.25
C PHE A 130 -8.28 -11.56 11.88
N ALA A 131 -7.52 -10.56 11.43
CA ALA A 131 -6.12 -10.73 11.08
C ALA A 131 -5.28 -11.23 12.28
N ILE A 132 -5.53 -10.67 13.47
CA ILE A 132 -4.85 -11.05 14.70
C ILE A 132 -5.22 -12.47 15.13
N SER A 133 -6.50 -12.88 15.02
CA SER A 133 -6.91 -14.26 15.33
C SER A 133 -6.26 -15.29 14.39
N HIS A 134 -5.83 -14.86 13.20
CA HIS A 134 -5.07 -15.65 12.24
C HIS A 134 -3.56 -15.52 12.39
N GLY A 135 -3.08 -15.01 13.52
CA GLY A 135 -1.67 -15.00 13.90
C GLY A 135 -0.89 -13.77 13.49
N MET A 136 -1.53 -12.72 12.95
CA MET A 136 -0.86 -11.44 12.72
C MET A 136 -0.60 -10.71 14.05
N ALA A 137 0.59 -10.12 14.17
CA ALA A 137 0.93 -9.34 15.35
C ALA A 137 0.20 -8.00 15.36
N ARG A 138 -0.40 -7.66 16.51
CA ARG A 138 -0.87 -6.30 16.78
C ARG A 138 0.33 -5.38 16.99
N VAL A 139 0.33 -4.22 16.32
CA VAL A 139 1.36 -3.19 16.50
C VAL A 139 0.77 -1.86 16.97
N ASP A 140 1.59 -1.05 17.62
CA ASP A 140 1.22 0.31 18.00
C ASP A 140 1.13 1.21 16.76
N ASN A 141 0.19 2.17 16.77
CA ASN A 141 -0.06 3.04 15.62
C ASN A 141 1.15 3.95 15.31
N ASP A 142 1.89 4.35 16.35
CA ASP A 142 3.08 5.20 16.24
C ASP A 142 4.22 4.52 15.46
N LEU A 143 4.17 3.20 15.27
CA LEU A 143 5.13 2.46 14.46
C LEU A 143 5.25 3.06 13.05
N PHE A 144 4.15 3.53 12.47
CA PHE A 144 4.11 4.02 11.08
C PHE A 144 4.64 5.44 10.92
N SER A 145 4.84 6.16 12.02
CA SER A 145 5.19 7.58 12.03
C SER A 145 6.60 7.83 11.50
N THR A 146 6.74 8.89 10.70
CA THR A 146 8.06 9.46 10.36
C THR A 146 8.06 10.98 10.57
N PRO A 147 9.22 11.58 10.90
CA PRO A 147 9.34 13.02 11.05
C PRO A 147 8.86 13.80 9.82
N GLU A 148 9.13 13.28 8.62
CA GLU A 148 8.75 13.91 7.35
C GLU A 148 7.23 13.95 7.18
N ARG A 149 6.52 12.86 7.50
CA ARG A 149 5.05 12.82 7.42
C ARG A 149 4.38 13.70 8.46
N LEU A 150 4.99 13.84 9.65
CA LEU A 150 4.48 14.71 10.70
C LEU A 150 4.60 16.18 10.29
N LEU A 151 5.74 16.56 9.70
CA LEU A 151 5.93 17.91 9.15
C LEU A 151 4.88 18.22 8.07
N GLN A 152 4.64 17.28 7.15
CA GLN A 152 3.60 17.43 6.11
C GLN A 152 2.20 17.66 6.71
N LEU A 153 1.85 17.00 7.82
CA LEU A 153 0.59 17.24 8.51
C LEU A 153 0.53 18.65 9.11
N GLN A 154 1.62 19.11 9.74
CA GLN A 154 1.68 20.44 10.35
C GLN A 154 1.53 21.54 9.29
N GLU A 155 2.20 21.40 8.15
CA GLU A 155 2.08 22.29 7.00
C GLU A 155 0.65 22.29 6.43
N ALA A 156 0.04 21.12 6.26
CA ALA A 156 -1.34 20.99 5.78
C ALA A 156 -2.35 21.67 6.74
N LYS A 157 -2.16 21.51 8.06
CA LYS A 157 -3.02 22.16 9.07
C LYS A 157 -2.84 23.68 9.09
N ALA A 158 -1.62 24.18 8.92
CA ALA A 158 -1.34 25.61 8.88
C ALA A 158 -1.92 26.28 7.61
N GLY A 159 -1.95 25.54 6.49
CA GLY A 159 -2.54 26.01 5.23
C GLY A 159 -4.07 25.98 5.16
N GLY A 160 -4.76 25.33 6.11
CA GLY A 160 -6.23 25.29 6.19
C GLY A 160 -6.93 24.40 5.15
N GLU A 161 -6.20 23.62 4.35
CA GLU A 161 -6.76 22.80 3.26
C GLU A 161 -6.76 21.29 3.56
N ILE A 162 -7.82 20.61 3.10
CA ILE A 162 -7.83 19.15 2.92
C ILE A 162 -7.13 18.86 1.59
N ILE A 163 -5.92 18.30 1.66
CA ILE A 163 -5.10 18.06 0.47
C ILE A 163 -5.52 16.72 -0.15
N LEU A 164 -6.23 16.77 -1.28
CA LEU A 164 -6.49 15.57 -2.08
C LEU A 164 -5.22 15.16 -2.85
N ASP A 165 -5.06 13.87 -3.12
CA ASP A 165 -3.91 13.32 -3.86
C ASP A 165 -3.83 13.79 -5.33
N HIS A 166 -4.84 14.52 -5.84
CA HIS A 166 -4.99 14.90 -7.25
C HIS A 166 -5.38 16.37 -7.53
N HIS A 167 -5.31 17.31 -6.57
CA HIS A 167 -5.65 18.71 -6.83
C HIS A 167 -4.44 19.59 -7.22
N ALA A 168 -4.61 20.33 -8.31
CA ALA A 168 -3.63 21.18 -9.00
C ALA A 168 -3.40 22.57 -8.36
N ALA A 169 -3.27 22.66 -7.03
CA ALA A 169 -2.84 23.86 -6.32
C ALA A 169 -1.85 23.52 -5.18
N PRO A 170 -0.91 24.41 -4.83
CA PRO A 170 0.51 24.08 -4.69
C PRO A 170 0.88 23.64 -3.27
N LEU A 171 0.40 22.48 -2.85
CA LEU A 171 1.04 21.74 -1.77
C LEU A 171 2.06 20.80 -2.38
N ASP A 172 3.27 20.93 -1.86
CA ASP A 172 4.47 20.58 -2.57
C ASP A 172 4.50 19.12 -3.07
N GLU A 173 4.23 18.92 -4.36
CA GLU A 173 4.44 17.64 -5.05
C GLU A 173 5.91 17.22 -5.07
N ARG A 174 6.85 18.12 -4.72
CA ARG A 174 8.31 17.89 -4.76
C ARG A 174 8.78 16.77 -3.80
N GLN A 175 7.94 16.25 -2.88
CA GLN A 175 8.32 15.23 -1.88
C GLN A 175 7.49 13.92 -1.84
N LYS A 176 6.47 13.74 -2.71
CA LYS A 176 5.51 12.63 -2.56
C LYS A 176 5.97 11.34 -3.25
N MET A 177 6.04 10.25 -2.48
CA MET A 177 5.72 8.92 -3.01
C MET A 177 4.37 8.49 -2.42
N GLY A 178 3.46 8.09 -3.30
CA GLY A 178 2.03 7.88 -3.03
C GLY A 178 1.68 6.43 -2.74
N THR A 179 0.42 6.08 -2.96
CA THR A 179 -0.12 4.71 -2.91
C THR A 179 0.77 3.73 -3.65
N VAL A 180 1.01 2.57 -3.07
CA VAL A 180 1.85 1.52 -3.65
C VAL A 180 1.00 0.38 -4.19
N GLY A 181 1.53 -0.36 -5.15
CA GLY A 181 0.82 -1.50 -5.71
C GLY A 181 1.70 -2.38 -6.59
N ALA A 182 1.17 -3.55 -6.90
CA ALA A 182 1.80 -4.54 -7.76
C ALA A 182 0.76 -5.30 -8.58
N VAL A 183 1.16 -5.70 -9.78
CA VAL A 183 0.42 -6.64 -10.64
C VAL A 183 1.37 -7.70 -11.16
N ALA A 184 0.90 -8.95 -11.27
CA ALA A 184 1.71 -10.06 -11.73
C ALA A 184 0.93 -11.02 -12.63
N LEU A 185 1.67 -11.67 -13.53
CA LEU A 185 1.28 -12.84 -14.30
C LEU A 185 2.25 -13.98 -13.95
N ASP A 186 1.73 -15.13 -13.51
CA ASP A 186 2.54 -16.30 -13.18
C ASP A 186 2.74 -17.28 -14.35
N LEU A 187 3.50 -18.36 -14.11
CA LEU A 187 3.79 -19.38 -15.12
C LEU A 187 2.58 -20.23 -15.52
N ALA A 188 1.54 -20.28 -14.69
CA ALA A 188 0.27 -20.94 -14.97
C ALA A 188 -0.69 -20.05 -15.77
N GLY A 189 -0.36 -18.77 -15.94
CA GLY A 189 -1.19 -17.80 -16.65
C GLY A 189 -2.19 -17.08 -15.76
N ASN A 190 -2.08 -17.19 -14.43
CA ASN A 190 -2.96 -16.49 -13.51
C ASN A 190 -2.47 -15.05 -13.30
N LEU A 191 -3.43 -14.14 -13.18
CA LEU A 191 -3.19 -12.73 -12.88
C LEU A 191 -3.52 -12.45 -11.41
N ALA A 192 -2.81 -11.50 -10.81
CA ALA A 192 -3.16 -10.97 -9.50
C ALA A 192 -2.80 -9.48 -9.40
N ALA A 193 -3.48 -8.78 -8.50
CA ALA A 193 -3.23 -7.37 -8.20
C ALA A 193 -3.24 -7.14 -6.68
N ALA A 194 -2.44 -6.19 -6.21
CA ALA A 194 -2.45 -5.73 -4.82
C ALA A 194 -2.17 -4.22 -4.76
N THR A 195 -2.85 -3.53 -3.84
CA THR A 195 -2.74 -2.08 -3.63
C THR A 195 -2.74 -1.78 -2.13
N SER A 196 -1.92 -0.85 -1.66
CA SER A 196 -1.86 -0.43 -0.24
C SER A 196 -1.58 1.07 -0.10
N THR A 197 -2.18 1.71 0.90
CA THR A 197 -2.03 3.15 1.13
C THR A 197 -2.23 3.57 2.60
N GLY A 198 -1.61 4.68 2.99
CA GLY A 198 -1.98 5.45 4.18
C GLY A 198 -3.14 6.43 3.95
N GLY A 199 -3.61 6.57 2.71
CA GLY A 199 -4.62 7.55 2.30
C GLY A 199 -4.03 8.95 2.10
N MET A 200 -4.78 9.99 2.46
CA MET A 200 -4.39 11.40 2.24
C MET A 200 -3.93 12.07 3.53
N THR A 201 -2.90 12.92 3.43
CA THR A 201 -2.47 13.77 4.55
C THR A 201 -3.62 14.65 5.01
N ASN A 202 -3.81 14.76 6.32
CA ASN A 202 -4.88 15.53 6.94
C ASN A 202 -6.30 15.02 6.60
N LYS A 203 -6.44 13.75 6.17
CA LYS A 203 -7.75 13.13 5.98
C LYS A 203 -8.56 13.13 7.28
N LEU A 204 -9.88 13.25 7.15
CA LEU A 204 -10.79 12.95 8.26
C LEU A 204 -10.60 11.49 8.69
N PRO A 205 -10.48 11.20 10.00
CA PRO A 205 -10.52 9.82 10.48
C PRO A 205 -11.79 9.11 9.99
N GLY A 206 -11.64 7.89 9.50
CA GLY A 206 -12.72 7.12 8.89
C GLY A 206 -12.86 7.32 7.38
N ARG A 207 -12.13 8.28 6.76
CA ARG A 207 -12.13 8.40 5.29
C ARG A 207 -11.46 7.18 4.67
N VAL A 208 -12.21 6.50 3.80
CA VAL A 208 -11.73 5.39 2.96
C VAL A 208 -11.51 5.89 1.53
N GLY A 209 -10.37 5.50 0.93
CA GLY A 209 -10.04 5.81 -0.47
C GLY A 209 -10.50 4.72 -1.45
N ASP A 210 -9.92 4.73 -2.65
CA ASP A 210 -10.13 3.72 -3.70
C ASP A 210 -9.33 2.43 -3.47
N SER A 211 -8.16 2.52 -2.84
CA SER A 211 -7.24 1.40 -2.64
C SER A 211 -7.85 0.12 -2.03
N PRO A 212 -8.73 0.17 -1.02
CA PRO A 212 -9.32 -1.03 -0.44
C PRO A 212 -10.60 -1.49 -1.18
N LEU A 213 -10.97 -0.87 -2.31
CA LEU A 213 -12.21 -1.15 -3.02
C LEU A 213 -11.90 -1.96 -4.30
N PRO A 214 -12.25 -3.27 -4.34
CA PRO A 214 -12.13 -4.08 -5.55
C PRO A 214 -12.87 -3.44 -6.74
N GLY A 215 -12.21 -3.38 -7.90
CA GLY A 215 -12.74 -2.73 -9.10
C GLY A 215 -12.50 -1.21 -9.19
N ALA A 216 -12.01 -0.57 -8.12
CA ALA A 216 -11.55 0.82 -8.16
C ALA A 216 -10.02 0.90 -8.09
N GLY A 217 -9.44 0.67 -6.90
CA GLY A 217 -7.99 0.75 -6.68
C GLY A 217 -7.23 -0.56 -6.92
N CYS A 218 -7.95 -1.69 -7.05
CA CYS A 218 -7.36 -3.02 -7.24
C CYS A 218 -8.31 -3.93 -8.03
N TYR A 219 -7.83 -4.55 -9.11
CA TYR A 219 -8.60 -5.51 -9.90
C TYR A 219 -7.67 -6.46 -10.68
N ALA A 220 -8.05 -7.73 -10.81
CA ALA A 220 -7.37 -8.73 -11.63
C ALA A 220 -8.39 -9.70 -12.25
N GLN A 221 -8.18 -10.07 -13.52
CA GLN A 221 -8.98 -11.04 -14.29
C GLN A 221 -8.21 -11.50 -15.52
#